data_AF-A0A7H8R8V3-F1
#
_entry.id   AF-A0A7H8R8V3-F1
#
_cell.length_a   1.000
_cell.length_b   1.000
_cell.length_c   1.000
_cell.angle_alpha   90.00
_cell.angle_beta   90.00
_cell.angle_gamma   90.00
#
_symmetry.space_group_name_H-M   'P 1'
#
loop_
_entity.id
_entity.type
_entity.pdbx_description
1 polymer ?
#
loop_
_entity_poly.entity_id
_entity_poly.type
_entity_poly.pdbx_seq_one_letter_code
_entity_poly.pdbx_strand_id
1 'polypeptide(L)'
;MSAQPLPAVRRLVTGHNSQGNAIVWKDNEIRASQIGHGPFLTPIWSTAELPPDVTTAEDLGLVDTGLANKGTICRIVDFPPNSVGKVHRSITLDYIYVLEGQVTLTLDDGSKTKVQKGDIVVQQGTMHGWD
;
A
#
# COMPACT_ATOMS: atom_id res chain seq x y z
N MET A 1 -19.66 10.19 6.40
CA MET A 1 -18.67 9.12 6.19
C MET A 1 -19.05 8.44 4.89
N SER A 2 -18.32 8.70 3.79
CA SER A 2 -18.52 7.94 2.56
C SER A 2 -18.09 6.50 2.85
N ALA A 3 -19.01 5.53 2.71
CA ALA A 3 -18.64 4.13 2.81
C ALA A 3 -17.53 3.83 1.79
N GLN A 4 -16.50 3.08 2.19
CA GLN A 4 -15.47 2.60 1.27
C GLN A 4 -16.19 1.81 0.15
N PRO A 5 -16.05 2.21 -1.13
CA PRO A 5 -16.80 1.56 -2.22
C PRO A 5 -16.21 0.20 -2.61
N LEU A 6 -14.94 -0.04 -2.31
CA LEU A 6 -14.24 -1.29 -2.63
C LEU A 6 -14.29 -2.30 -1.48
N PRO A 7 -14.29 -3.62 -1.79
CA PRO A 7 -14.43 -4.67 -0.78
C PRO A 7 -13.22 -4.78 0.15
N ALA A 8 -13.43 -5.45 1.28
CA ALA A 8 -12.33 -5.84 2.17
C ALA A 8 -11.34 -6.78 1.46
N VAL A 9 -10.09 -6.75 1.89
CA VAL A 9 -9.01 -7.56 1.32
C VAL A 9 -8.73 -8.74 2.22
N ARG A 10 -8.83 -9.97 1.70
CA ARG A 10 -8.35 -11.16 2.42
C ARG A 10 -6.83 -11.18 2.40
N ARG A 11 -6.21 -11.16 3.58
CA ARG A 11 -4.76 -11.22 3.79
C ARG A 11 -4.38 -12.54 4.45
N LEU A 12 -3.52 -13.28 3.76
CA LEU A 12 -2.87 -14.49 4.28
C LEU A 12 -1.43 -14.16 4.64
N VAL A 13 -1.02 -14.46 5.87
CA VAL A 13 0.38 -14.33 6.32
C VAL A 13 0.90 -15.71 6.67
N THR A 14 2.06 -16.08 6.14
CA THR A 14 2.71 -17.36 6.41
C THR A 14 3.75 -17.24 7.52
N GLY A 15 4.06 -18.34 8.18
CA GLY A 15 5.13 -18.43 9.15
C GLY A 15 5.56 -19.88 9.37
N HIS A 16 6.23 -20.14 10.49
CA HIS A 16 6.60 -21.51 10.90
C HIS A 16 5.98 -21.82 12.27
N ASN A 17 5.55 -23.06 12.47
CA ASN A 17 5.12 -23.54 13.79
C ASN A 17 6.33 -23.95 14.66
N SER A 18 6.07 -24.42 15.90
CA SER A 18 7.13 -24.83 16.84
C SER A 18 8.00 -26.02 16.38
N GLN A 19 7.60 -26.73 15.33
CA GLN A 19 8.36 -27.82 14.71
C GLN A 19 9.16 -27.36 13.47
N GLY A 20 9.05 -26.07 13.09
CA GLY A 20 9.68 -25.54 11.89
C GLY A 20 8.92 -25.84 10.59
N ASN A 21 7.66 -26.31 10.66
CA ASN A 21 6.84 -26.52 9.46
C ASN A 21 6.18 -25.22 9.02
N ALA A 22 6.13 -24.97 7.71
CA ALA A 22 5.46 -23.82 7.12
C ALA A 22 3.94 -23.89 7.33
N ILE A 23 3.32 -22.77 7.72
CA ILE A 23 1.88 -22.66 8.02
C ILE A 23 1.30 -21.33 7.54
N VAL A 24 -0.03 -21.27 7.41
CA VAL A 24 -0.76 -20.00 7.43
C VAL A 24 -0.86 -19.56 8.89
N TRP A 25 -0.16 -18.47 9.22
CA TRP A 25 -0.17 -17.88 10.55
C TRP A 25 -1.40 -16.99 10.76
N LYS A 26 -1.82 -16.24 9.73
CA LYS A 26 -3.01 -15.37 9.78
C LYS A 26 -3.83 -15.49 8.49
N ASP A 27 -5.15 -15.53 8.64
CA ASP A 27 -6.13 -15.50 7.54
C ASP A 27 -7.27 -14.57 7.94
N ASN A 28 -7.16 -13.30 7.56
CA ASN A 28 -8.04 -12.24 8.03
C ASN A 28 -8.50 -11.36 6.88
N GLU A 29 -9.72 -10.81 6.98
CA GLU A 29 -10.16 -9.71 6.12
C GLU A 29 -9.71 -8.37 6.71
N ILE A 30 -9.02 -7.56 5.92
CA ILE A 30 -8.60 -6.20 6.29
C ILE A 30 -9.49 -5.21 5.55
N ARG A 31 -10.16 -4.34 6.31
CA ARG A 31 -10.93 -3.21 5.78
C ARG A 31 -10.07 -1.97 5.77
N ALA A 32 -10.26 -1.13 4.76
CA ALA A 32 -9.54 0.13 4.74
C ALA A 32 -10.10 1.09 5.78
N SER A 33 -9.24 1.98 6.25
CA SER A 33 -9.62 3.13 7.05
C SER A 33 -9.40 4.43 6.26
N GLN A 34 -10.29 5.41 6.44
CA GLN A 34 -10.12 6.70 5.79
C GLN A 34 -8.99 7.47 6.46
N ILE A 35 -8.04 7.97 5.67
CA ILE A 35 -6.98 8.87 6.15
C ILE A 35 -7.41 10.32 6.00
N GLY A 36 -6.82 11.23 6.78
CA GLY A 36 -7.26 12.64 6.92
C GLY A 36 -7.26 13.50 5.66
N HIS A 37 -6.84 12.97 4.51
CA HIS A 37 -6.86 13.66 3.21
C HIS A 37 -7.86 13.08 2.21
N GLY A 38 -8.68 12.10 2.61
CA GLY A 38 -9.75 11.56 1.77
C GLY A 38 -9.57 10.09 1.36
N PRO A 39 -8.39 9.65 0.87
CA PRO A 39 -8.17 8.27 0.47
C PRO A 39 -8.42 7.27 1.60
N PHE A 40 -8.63 6.01 1.23
CA PHE A 40 -8.73 4.90 2.16
C PHE A 40 -7.47 4.04 2.06
N LEU A 41 -6.94 3.62 3.21
CA LEU A 41 -5.71 2.83 3.29
C LEU A 41 -5.99 1.46 3.89
N THR A 42 -5.60 0.40 3.17
CA THR A 42 -5.61 -0.98 3.67
C THR A 42 -4.16 -1.42 3.88
N PRO A 43 -3.68 -1.54 5.13
CA PRO A 43 -2.32 -1.97 5.38
C PRO A 43 -2.21 -3.49 5.16
N ILE A 44 -1.14 -3.93 4.48
CA ILE A 44 -0.94 -5.35 4.15
C ILE A 44 0.21 -5.91 4.98
N TRP A 45 1.42 -5.37 4.81
CA TRP A 45 2.61 -5.78 5.56
C TRP A 45 3.66 -4.68 5.53
N SER A 46 4.61 -4.71 6.46
CA SER A 46 5.78 -3.84 6.44
C SER A 46 6.99 -4.51 7.07
N THR A 47 8.17 -3.95 6.83
CA THR A 47 9.41 -4.32 7.51
C THR A 47 10.12 -3.03 7.92
N ALA A 48 10.82 -3.05 9.05
CA ALA A 48 11.53 -1.87 9.53
C ALA A 48 12.86 -1.65 8.78
N GLU A 49 13.42 -2.70 8.20
CA GLU A 49 14.75 -2.72 7.58
C GLU A 49 14.84 -3.70 6.40
N LEU A 50 15.99 -3.65 5.72
CA LEU A 50 16.42 -4.57 4.67
C LEU A 50 17.85 -5.08 5.00
N PRO A 51 18.09 -6.40 4.99
CA PRO A 51 17.13 -7.48 4.79
C PRO A 51 16.09 -7.57 5.93
N PRO A 52 14.87 -8.07 5.67
CA PRO A 52 13.81 -8.06 6.67
C PRO A 52 13.97 -9.17 7.72
N ASP A 53 13.57 -8.91 8.96
CA ASP A 53 13.32 -9.97 9.95
C ASP A 53 12.01 -10.71 9.60
N VAL A 54 12.15 -11.98 9.21
CA VAL A 54 11.04 -12.88 8.87
C VAL A 54 10.70 -13.85 10.01
N THR A 55 11.26 -13.64 11.20
CA THR A 55 11.07 -14.46 12.40
C THR A 55 10.22 -13.78 13.48
N THR A 56 9.88 -12.51 13.26
CA THR A 56 9.02 -11.73 14.18
C THR A 56 7.69 -12.43 14.48
N ALA A 57 7.29 -12.36 15.75
CA ALA A 57 5.97 -12.79 16.20
C ALA A 57 4.92 -11.66 16.12
N GLU A 58 5.32 -10.46 15.68
CA GLU A 58 4.45 -9.29 15.56
C GLU A 58 3.79 -9.21 14.17
N ASP A 59 2.53 -8.76 14.14
CA ASP A 59 1.81 -8.47 12.90
C ASP A 59 2.24 -7.12 12.32
N LEU A 60 3.34 -7.11 11.57
CA LEU A 60 3.88 -5.89 10.97
C LEU A 60 3.00 -5.28 9.87
N GLY A 61 1.84 -5.87 9.56
CA GLY A 61 0.85 -5.23 8.70
C GLY A 61 -0.17 -4.37 9.43
N LEU A 62 -0.10 -4.23 10.76
CA LEU A 62 -0.98 -3.35 11.55
C LEU A 62 -0.23 -2.21 12.26
N VAL A 63 1.08 -2.08 12.03
CA VAL A 63 1.90 -1.00 12.57
C VAL A 63 1.76 0.28 11.73
N ASP A 64 1.93 1.44 12.35
CA ASP A 64 2.01 2.70 11.62
C ASP A 64 3.38 2.83 10.94
N THR A 65 3.36 2.94 9.62
CA THR A 65 4.58 3.00 8.79
C THR A 65 4.94 4.42 8.36
N GLY A 66 4.05 5.39 8.54
CA GLY A 66 4.16 6.69 7.88
C GLY A 66 4.19 6.60 6.34
N LEU A 67 4.90 7.55 5.71
CA LEU A 67 5.05 7.61 4.25
C LEU A 67 6.17 6.70 3.71
N ALA A 68 7.25 6.53 4.46
CA ALA A 68 8.42 5.72 4.10
C ALA A 68 9.16 5.26 5.36
N ASN A 69 9.87 4.13 5.26
CA ASN A 69 10.74 3.59 6.30
C ASN A 69 12.05 3.05 5.68
N LYS A 70 12.94 2.45 6.48
CA LYS A 70 14.20 1.84 6.00
C LYS A 70 14.02 0.43 5.43
N GLY A 71 12.80 -0.10 5.46
CA GLY A 71 12.45 -1.44 5.04
C GLY A 71 11.51 -1.43 3.85
N THR A 72 10.39 -2.13 3.99
CA THR A 72 9.34 -2.22 2.97
C THR A 72 8.00 -1.80 3.56
N ILE A 73 7.12 -1.29 2.70
CA ILE A 73 5.72 -1.01 3.02
C ILE A 73 4.87 -1.58 1.90
N CYS A 74 3.94 -2.46 2.23
CA CYS A 74 2.92 -2.97 1.33
C CYS A 74 1.54 -2.55 1.84
N ARG A 75 0.80 -1.81 1.02
CA ARG A 75 -0.54 -1.31 1.33
C ARG A 75 -1.32 -1.11 0.05
N ILE A 76 -2.65 -1.10 0.18
CA ILE A 76 -3.58 -0.70 -0.88
C ILE A 76 -4.12 0.68 -0.53
N VAL A 77 -4.22 1.55 -1.53
CA VAL A 77 -4.78 2.89 -1.38
C VAL A 77 -5.94 3.04 -2.36
N ASP A 78 -7.13 3.30 -1.83
CA ASP A 78 -8.30 3.60 -2.63
C ASP A 78 -8.48 5.11 -2.72
N PHE A 79 -8.50 5.63 -3.94
CA PHE A 79 -8.77 7.03 -4.24
C PHE A 79 -10.25 7.17 -4.63
N PRO A 80 -11.09 7.83 -3.81
CA PRO A 80 -12.46 8.14 -4.21
C PRO A 80 -12.51 8.96 -5.50
N PRO A 81 -13.63 8.91 -6.27
CA PRO A 81 -13.79 9.76 -7.44
C PRO A 81 -13.59 11.24 -7.13
N ASN A 82 -12.88 11.95 -8.00
CA ASN A 82 -12.50 13.36 -7.83
C ASN A 82 -11.54 13.61 -6.65
N SER A 83 -10.77 12.60 -6.25
CA SER A 83 -9.63 12.82 -5.37
C SER A 83 -8.67 13.80 -6.02
N VAL A 84 -8.06 14.66 -5.20
CA VAL A 84 -6.98 15.55 -5.65
C VAL A 84 -5.76 15.17 -4.84
N GLY A 85 -4.81 14.53 -5.51
CA GLY A 85 -3.60 14.05 -4.90
C GLY A 85 -2.71 15.21 -4.48
N LYS A 86 -2.17 15.13 -3.26
CA LYS A 86 -1.06 16.02 -2.90
C LYS A 86 0.20 15.53 -3.59
N VAL A 87 0.82 16.41 -4.36
CA VAL A 87 2.14 16.15 -4.92
C VAL A 87 3.16 16.05 -3.79
N HIS A 88 3.84 14.92 -3.69
CA HIS A 88 4.83 14.64 -2.64
C HIS A 88 5.93 13.71 -3.16
N ARG A 89 6.99 13.55 -2.35
CA ARG A 89 8.14 12.70 -2.68
C ARG A 89 8.54 11.88 -1.47
N SER A 90 8.72 10.59 -1.69
CA SER A 90 9.44 9.66 -0.80
C SER A 90 10.76 9.27 -1.47
N ILE A 91 11.83 9.07 -0.69
CA ILE A 91 13.09 8.49 -1.21
C ILE A 91 12.95 6.97 -1.13
N THR A 92 12.09 6.43 -1.99
CA THR A 92 11.74 5.01 -2.08
C THR A 92 11.67 4.56 -3.53
N LEU A 93 11.72 3.24 -3.73
CA LEU A 93 11.33 2.59 -4.97
C LEU A 93 9.95 1.96 -4.74
N ASP A 94 8.94 2.43 -5.48
CA ASP A 94 7.57 1.94 -5.32
C ASP A 94 7.14 1.15 -6.57
N TYR A 95 6.58 -0.04 -6.35
CA TYR A 95 5.90 -0.81 -7.37
C TYR A 95 4.40 -0.71 -7.14
N ILE A 96 3.71 -0.02 -8.05
CA ILE A 96 2.30 0.35 -7.87
C ILE A 96 1.50 -0.41 -8.92
N TYR A 97 0.61 -1.27 -8.44
CA TYR A 97 -0.28 -2.07 -9.28
C TYR A 97 -1.67 -1.47 -9.21
N VAL A 98 -2.25 -1.11 -10.36
CA VAL A 98 -3.63 -0.64 -10.40
C VAL A 98 -4.57 -1.85 -10.36
N LEU A 99 -5.20 -2.07 -9.20
CA LEU A 99 -6.04 -3.25 -8.98
C LEU A 99 -7.45 -3.12 -9.58
N GLU A 100 -8.02 -1.92 -9.55
CA GLU A 100 -9.38 -1.63 -10.00
C GLU A 100 -9.51 -0.15 -10.41
N GLY A 101 -10.40 0.14 -11.37
CA GLY A 101 -10.64 1.51 -11.85
C GLY A 101 -9.46 2.12 -12.64
N GLN A 102 -9.34 3.44 -12.55
CA GLN A 102 -8.28 4.24 -13.16
C GLN A 102 -7.90 5.41 -12.25
N VAL A 103 -6.65 5.86 -12.32
CA VAL A 103 -6.11 7.01 -11.59
C VAL A 103 -5.10 7.75 -12.48
N THR A 104 -4.91 9.05 -12.26
CA THR A 104 -3.95 9.86 -13.01
C THR A 104 -2.69 10.06 -12.18
N LEU A 105 -1.55 9.61 -12.70
CA LEU A 105 -0.23 9.97 -12.20
C LEU A 105 0.10 11.39 -12.68
N THR A 106 0.30 12.31 -11.73
CA THR A 106 0.78 13.67 -11.99
C THR A 106 2.23 13.79 -11.50
N LEU A 107 3.14 14.29 -12.34
CA LEU A 107 4.54 14.57 -11.97
C LEU A 107 4.76 16.08 -11.73
N ASP A 108 5.92 16.46 -11.21
CA ASP A 108 6.26 17.83 -10.83
C ASP A 108 6.45 18.80 -12.01
N ASP A 109 6.75 18.29 -13.20
CA ASP A 109 6.71 19.07 -14.44
C ASP A 109 5.28 19.35 -14.95
N GLY A 110 4.27 18.85 -14.24
CA GLY A 110 2.86 18.97 -14.58
C GLY A 110 2.37 17.94 -15.61
N SER A 111 3.24 17.03 -16.06
CA SER A 111 2.84 15.93 -16.93
C SER A 111 1.85 15.01 -16.22
N LYS A 112 0.89 14.49 -16.99
CA LYS A 112 -0.19 13.63 -16.49
C LYS A 112 -0.31 12.38 -17.34
N THR A 113 -0.31 11.23 -16.69
CA THR A 113 -0.47 9.93 -17.33
C THR A 113 -1.62 9.19 -16.66
N LYS A 114 -2.63 8.79 -17.43
CA LYS A 114 -3.69 7.92 -16.93
C LYS A 114 -3.16 6.50 -16.85
N VAL A 115 -3.38 5.86 -15.70
CA VAL A 115 -3.13 4.42 -15.49
C VAL A 115 -4.42 3.76 -15.07
N GLN A 116 -4.64 2.54 -15.54
CA GLN A 116 -5.88 1.80 -15.36
C GLN A 116 -5.61 0.38 -14.87
N LYS A 117 -6.67 -0.33 -14.47
CA LYS A 117 -6.58 -1.72 -14.02
C LYS A 117 -5.65 -2.57 -14.88
N GLY A 118 -4.68 -3.20 -14.23
CA GLY A 118 -3.66 -4.04 -14.86
C GLY A 118 -2.36 -3.32 -15.20
N ASP A 119 -2.34 -1.99 -15.22
CA ASP A 119 -1.12 -1.22 -15.38
C ASP A 119 -0.26 -1.26 -14.11
N ILE A 120 1.05 -1.14 -14.32
CA ILE A 120 2.07 -1.13 -13.26
C ILE A 120 2.92 0.12 -13.42
N VAL A 121 3.10 0.87 -12.33
CA VAL A 121 4.02 2.02 -12.26
C VAL A 121 5.20 1.65 -11.40
N VAL A 122 6.41 1.89 -11.92
CA VAL A 122 7.67 1.81 -11.18
C VAL A 122 8.09 3.24 -10.83
N GLN A 123 7.85 3.66 -9.59
CA GLN A 123 8.14 5.01 -9.13
C GLN A 123 9.52 5.07 -8.48
N GLN A 124 10.44 5.83 -9.08
CA GLN A 124 11.84 5.90 -8.65
C GLN A 124 12.12 7.19 -7.87
N GLY A 125 11.49 7.31 -6.68
CA GLY A 125 11.70 8.44 -5.78
C GLY A 125 11.42 9.80 -6.41
N THR A 126 10.49 9.86 -7.36
CA THR A 126 10.05 11.05 -8.08
C THR A 126 8.96 11.79 -7.31
N MET A 127 8.89 13.11 -7.50
CA MET A 127 7.80 13.93 -7.00
C MET A 127 6.52 13.61 -7.78
N HIS A 128 5.44 13.24 -7.09
CA HIS A 128 4.25 12.73 -7.76
C HIS A 128 2.96 12.94 -6.95
N GLY A 129 1.83 12.93 -7.66
CA GLY A 129 0.47 12.92 -7.12
C GLY A 129 -0.43 11.91 -7.85
N TRP A 130 -1.55 11.57 -7.21
CA TRP A 130 -2.54 10.63 -7.70
C TRP A 130 -3.93 11.27 -7.66
N ASP A 131 -4.51 11.53 -8.84
CA ASP A 131 -5.82 12.17 -9.04
C ASP A 131 -6.88 11.19 -9.59
#